data_AF-A0A1G1C4V8-F1
#
_entry.id   AF-A0A1G1C4V8-F1
#
_cell.length_a   1.000
_cell.length_b   1.000
_cell.length_c   1.000
_cell.angle_alpha   90.00
_cell.angle_beta   90.00
_cell.angle_gamma   90.00
#
_symmetry.space_group_name_H-M   'P 1'
#
loop_
_entity.id
_entity.type
_entity.pdbx_description
1 polymer ?
#
loop_
_entity_poly.entity_id
_entity_poly.type
_entity_poly.pdbx_seq_one_letter_code
_entity_poly.pdbx_strand_id
1 'polypeptide(L)'
;EVASKKPAPGGGSASALAGALAAALVNKVCLLTIGKDKYQDVAERFKQLNQEVVNLQKDLSELVDKDAQAYQEVVKTKGSQVAVKKAAEVPLETAKKSLEVLKRAIYASEYGNQNLRSDAFCAIELATAAVYGALENVRINLPFIKDEKYLGDLKDKVDEILAGADNLVKP
;
A
#
# COMPACT_ATOMS: atom_id res chain seq x y z
N GLU A 1 -2.71 -19.43 -2.34
CA GLU A 1 -1.75 -19.57 -1.20
C GLU A 1 -2.31 -19.05 0.12
N VAL A 2 -2.91 -17.85 0.15
CA VAL A 2 -3.49 -17.26 1.38
C VAL A 2 -4.54 -18.15 2.07
N ALA A 3 -5.37 -18.88 1.31
CA ALA A 3 -6.38 -19.79 1.87
C ALA A 3 -5.82 -21.12 2.42
N SER A 4 -4.49 -21.27 2.51
CA SER A 4 -3.87 -22.52 2.99
C SER A 4 -3.79 -22.59 4.51
N LYS A 5 -3.47 -23.79 5.06
CA LYS A 5 -3.20 -23.97 6.50
C LYS A 5 -1.83 -23.43 6.94
N LYS A 6 -1.02 -22.92 6.00
CA LYS A 6 0.28 -22.31 6.34
C LYS A 6 0.02 -20.95 6.98
N PRO A 7 0.86 -20.53 7.94
CA PRO A 7 0.63 -19.27 8.64
C PRO A 7 0.99 -18.03 7.81
N ALA A 8 1.71 -18.20 6.70
CA ALA A 8 1.99 -17.17 5.70
C ALA A 8 2.01 -17.80 4.29
N PRO A 9 1.69 -17.05 3.22
CA PRO A 9 1.26 -15.64 3.21
C PRO A 9 -0.14 -15.42 3.82
N GLY A 10 -0.38 -14.23 4.40
CA GLY A 10 -1.60 -13.88 5.13
C GLY A 10 -2.19 -12.52 4.75
N GLY A 11 -2.78 -11.81 5.72
CA GLY A 11 -3.41 -10.51 5.52
C GLY A 11 -2.44 -9.40 5.07
N GLY A 12 -1.22 -9.39 5.59
CA GLY A 12 -0.17 -8.44 5.20
C GLY A 12 0.21 -8.58 3.73
N SER A 13 0.56 -9.80 3.30
CA SER A 13 0.79 -10.14 1.88
C SER A 13 -0.40 -9.77 0.99
N ALA A 14 -1.64 -10.05 1.41
CA ALA A 14 -2.84 -9.70 0.66
C ALA A 14 -3.01 -8.17 0.52
N SER A 15 -2.73 -7.42 1.58
CA SER A 15 -2.78 -5.95 1.57
C SER A 15 -1.73 -5.36 0.63
N ALA A 16 -0.51 -5.89 0.64
CA ALA A 16 0.55 -5.49 -0.29
C ALA A 16 0.17 -5.77 -1.75
N LEU A 17 -0.41 -6.94 -2.02
CA LEU A 17 -0.90 -7.29 -3.36
C LEU A 17 -2.04 -6.36 -3.81
N ALA A 18 -2.99 -6.04 -2.93
CA ALA A 18 -4.07 -5.09 -3.24
C ALA A 18 -3.52 -3.71 -3.61
N GLY A 19 -2.51 -3.21 -2.87
CA GLY A 19 -1.82 -1.97 -3.20
C GLY A 19 -1.09 -2.02 -4.55
N ALA A 20 -0.42 -3.14 -4.85
CA ALA A 20 0.25 -3.34 -6.14
C ALA A 20 -0.74 -3.36 -7.32
N LEU A 21 -1.90 -4.02 -7.15
CA LEU A 21 -2.98 -4.02 -8.14
C LEU A 21 -3.57 -2.61 -8.34
N ALA A 22 -3.78 -1.87 -7.25
CA ALA A 22 -4.20 -0.48 -7.32
C ALA A 22 -3.21 0.37 -8.14
N ALA A 23 -1.90 0.25 -7.86
CA ALA A 23 -0.87 0.96 -8.59
C ALA A 23 -0.84 0.59 -10.09
N ALA A 24 -1.06 -0.68 -10.41
CA ALA A 24 -1.14 -1.16 -11.79
C ALA A 24 -2.35 -0.57 -12.54
N LEU A 25 -3.50 -0.42 -11.87
CA LEU A 25 -4.67 0.25 -12.45
C LEU A 25 -4.41 1.73 -12.70
N VAL A 26 -3.77 2.45 -11.75
CA VAL A 26 -3.37 3.85 -11.99
C VAL A 26 -2.39 3.95 -13.15
N ASN A 27 -1.42 3.04 -13.24
CA ASN A 27 -0.47 2.97 -14.35
C ASN A 27 -1.21 2.84 -15.70
N LYS A 28 -2.20 1.95 -15.79
CA LYS A 28 -3.06 1.80 -16.98
C LYS A 28 -3.79 3.10 -17.34
N VAL A 29 -4.34 3.81 -16.35
CA VAL A 29 -4.97 5.13 -16.58
C VAL A 29 -3.93 6.11 -17.15
N CYS A 30 -2.71 6.15 -16.60
CA CYS A 30 -1.65 7.01 -17.11
C CYS A 30 -1.30 6.71 -18.57
N LEU A 31 -1.02 5.44 -18.89
CA LEU A 31 -0.63 5.02 -20.24
C LEU A 31 -1.70 5.35 -21.29
N LEU A 32 -2.98 5.30 -20.90
CA LEU A 32 -4.10 5.59 -21.79
C LEU A 32 -4.57 7.05 -21.77
N THR A 33 -3.95 7.89 -20.92
CA THR A 33 -4.13 9.34 -20.89
C THR A 33 -3.03 10.03 -21.70
N ILE A 34 -1.79 9.58 -21.58
CA ILE A 34 -0.63 10.13 -22.31
C ILE A 34 -0.82 9.97 -23.83
N GLY A 35 -0.51 11.02 -24.58
CA GLY A 35 -0.56 11.02 -26.05
C GLY A 35 -1.95 11.19 -26.66
N LYS A 36 -2.97 11.47 -25.84
CA LYS A 36 -4.32 11.82 -26.32
C LYS A 36 -4.46 13.34 -26.43
N ASP A 37 -4.96 13.82 -27.56
CA ASP A 37 -5.14 15.26 -27.83
C ASP A 37 -5.96 15.98 -26.75
N LYS A 38 -7.00 15.33 -26.23
CA LYS A 38 -7.84 15.87 -25.16
C LYS A 38 -7.11 16.11 -23.82
N TYR A 39 -5.97 15.44 -23.59
CA TYR A 39 -5.27 15.45 -22.30
C TYR A 39 -3.85 16.03 -22.41
N GLN A 40 -3.57 16.85 -23.43
CA GLN A 40 -2.25 17.45 -23.63
C GLN A 40 -1.81 18.32 -22.45
N ASP A 41 -2.74 19.08 -21.86
CA ASP A 41 -2.45 19.97 -20.72
C ASP A 41 -1.98 19.23 -19.46
N VAL A 42 -2.35 17.96 -19.31
CA VAL A 42 -1.98 17.12 -18.16
C VAL A 42 -0.92 16.08 -18.51
N ALA A 43 -0.51 15.98 -19.77
CA ALA A 43 0.33 14.89 -20.27
C ALA A 43 1.63 14.73 -19.49
N GLU A 44 2.32 15.83 -19.18
CA GLU A 44 3.60 15.78 -18.47
C GLU A 44 3.44 15.36 -17.02
N ARG A 45 2.36 15.81 -16.36
CA ARG A 45 2.02 15.34 -15.03
C ARG A 45 1.70 13.85 -15.03
N PHE A 46 1.01 13.34 -16.06
CA PHE A 46 0.71 11.92 -16.19
C PHE A 46 1.95 11.05 -16.50
N LYS A 47 2.97 11.58 -17.18
CA LYS A 47 4.27 10.89 -17.33
C LYS A 47 4.99 10.75 -15.98
N GLN A 48 5.00 11.80 -15.16
CA GLN A 48 5.56 11.73 -13.81
C GLN A 48 4.76 10.75 -12.94
N LEU A 49 3.43 10.86 -12.99
CA LEU A 49 2.51 9.97 -12.27
C LEU A 49 2.75 8.50 -12.64
N ASN A 50 2.94 8.20 -13.93
CA ASN A 50 3.30 6.89 -14.42
C ASN A 50 4.56 6.33 -13.75
N GLN A 51 5.64 7.11 -13.74
CA GLN A 51 6.90 6.69 -13.12
C GLN A 51 6.76 6.46 -11.61
N GLU A 52 6.02 7.32 -10.92
CA GLU A 52 5.73 7.17 -9.49
C GLU A 52 4.99 5.85 -9.21
N VAL A 53 3.92 5.56 -9.95
CA VAL A 53 3.10 4.35 -9.69
C VAL A 53 3.76 3.07 -10.14
N VAL A 54 4.62 3.08 -11.16
CA VAL A 54 5.45 1.92 -11.53
C VAL A 54 6.41 1.55 -10.39
N ASN A 55 7.03 2.55 -9.76
CA ASN A 55 7.91 2.32 -8.61
C ASN A 55 7.13 1.79 -7.40
N LEU A 56 5.98 2.41 -7.09
CA LEU A 56 5.10 1.94 -6.01
C LEU A 56 4.60 0.51 -6.26
N GLN A 57 4.21 0.18 -7.49
CA GLN A 57 3.77 -1.17 -7.87
C GLN A 57 4.88 -2.20 -7.62
N LYS A 58 6.11 -1.90 -8.04
CA LYS A 58 7.26 -2.79 -7.82
C LYS A 58 7.51 -2.98 -6.33
N ASP A 59 7.59 -1.90 -5.58
CA ASP A 59 7.87 -1.95 -4.15
C ASP A 59 6.80 -2.73 -3.38
N LEU A 60 5.51 -2.51 -3.70
CA LEU A 60 4.38 -3.22 -3.09
C LEU A 60 4.39 -4.70 -3.46
N SER A 61 4.76 -5.04 -4.68
CA SER A 61 4.92 -6.44 -5.11
C SER A 61 6.02 -7.15 -4.30
N GLU A 62 7.16 -6.48 -4.07
CA GLU A 62 8.24 -7.03 -3.21
C GLU A 62 7.80 -7.17 -1.75
N LEU A 63 6.91 -6.31 -1.27
CA LEU A 63 6.40 -6.37 0.10
C LEU A 63 5.51 -7.60 0.36
N VAL A 64 4.90 -8.19 -0.68
CA VAL A 64 4.13 -9.45 -0.57
C VAL A 64 4.99 -10.56 0.02
N ASP A 65 6.18 -10.77 -0.54
CA ASP A 65 7.12 -11.80 -0.10
C ASP A 65 7.81 -11.41 1.20
N LYS A 66 8.17 -10.13 1.37
CA LYS A 66 8.80 -9.63 2.60
C LYS A 66 7.90 -9.83 3.84
N ASP A 67 6.58 -9.74 3.69
CA ASP A 67 5.63 -9.99 4.78
C ASP A 67 5.69 -11.46 5.24
N ALA A 68 5.64 -12.38 4.28
CA ALA A 68 5.75 -13.80 4.56
C ALA A 68 7.10 -14.17 5.20
N GLN A 69 8.19 -13.57 4.71
CA GLN A 69 9.53 -13.77 5.27
C GLN A 69 9.66 -13.21 6.69
N ALA A 70 9.13 -12.01 6.95
CA ALA A 70 9.18 -11.41 8.28
C ALA A 70 8.41 -12.26 9.30
N TYR A 71 7.25 -12.79 8.92
CA TYR A 71 6.50 -13.72 9.77
C TYR A 71 7.29 -15.00 10.07
N GLN A 72 7.91 -15.61 9.05
CA GLN A 72 8.74 -16.80 9.23
C GLN A 72 9.90 -16.57 10.19
N GLU A 73 10.53 -15.39 10.13
CA GLU A 73 11.63 -15.04 11.03
C GLU A 73 11.16 -14.85 12.49
N VAL A 74 9.95 -14.31 12.71
CA VAL A 74 9.34 -14.27 14.05
C VAL A 74 9.17 -15.68 14.61
N VAL A 75 8.65 -16.61 13.82
CA VAL A 75 8.47 -18.02 14.23
C VAL A 75 9.81 -18.68 14.54
N LYS A 76 10.78 -18.56 13.63
CA LYS A 76 12.11 -19.18 13.75
C LYS A 76 12.87 -18.67 14.97
N THR A 77 12.78 -17.37 15.25
CA THR A 77 13.48 -16.72 16.38
C THR A 77 12.68 -16.75 17.68
N LYS A 78 11.52 -17.43 17.71
CA LYS A 78 10.61 -17.51 18.85
C LYS A 78 10.22 -16.12 19.38
N GLY A 79 9.95 -15.17 18.49
CA GLY A 79 9.54 -13.82 18.86
C GLY A 79 10.69 -12.94 19.37
N SER A 80 11.89 -13.06 18.79
CA SER A 80 12.97 -12.12 19.10
C SER A 80 12.54 -10.68 18.81
N GLN A 81 13.01 -9.72 19.61
CA GLN A 81 12.59 -8.32 19.46
C GLN A 81 12.97 -7.73 18.09
N VAL A 82 14.08 -8.19 17.49
CA VAL A 82 14.48 -7.79 16.14
C VAL A 82 13.46 -8.26 15.10
N ALA A 83 13.05 -9.54 15.18
CA ALA A 83 12.09 -10.10 14.24
C ALA A 83 10.70 -9.48 14.39
N VAL A 84 10.23 -9.25 15.62
CA VAL A 84 8.92 -8.61 15.87
C VAL A 84 8.89 -7.18 15.35
N LYS A 85 9.94 -6.38 15.59
CA LYS A 85 10.04 -5.03 15.00
C LYS A 85 9.99 -5.09 13.49
N LYS A 86 10.74 -6.01 12.88
CA LYS A 86 10.74 -6.19 11.42
C LYS A 86 9.36 -6.59 10.87
N ALA A 87 8.65 -7.47 11.57
CA ALA A 87 7.30 -7.89 11.21
C ALA A 87 6.25 -6.77 11.36
N ALA A 88 6.51 -5.75 12.17
CA ALA A 88 5.69 -4.54 12.23
C ALA A 88 6.06 -3.50 11.15
N GLU A 89 7.34 -3.42 10.76
CA GLU A 89 7.84 -2.47 9.76
C GLU A 89 7.34 -2.79 8.34
N VAL A 90 7.29 -4.07 7.97
CA VAL A 90 6.84 -4.48 6.63
C VAL A 90 5.41 -4.00 6.34
N PRO A 91 4.39 -4.30 7.18
CA PRO A 91 3.05 -3.78 6.96
C PRO A 91 2.95 -2.26 7.10
N LEU A 92 3.81 -1.59 7.89
CA LEU A 92 3.84 -0.14 7.95
C LEU A 92 4.27 0.47 6.61
N GLU A 93 5.32 -0.09 5.99
CA GLU A 93 5.78 0.34 4.68
C GLU A 93 4.73 0.06 3.60
N THR A 94 4.02 -1.09 3.69
CA THR A 94 2.85 -1.37 2.83
C THR A 94 1.78 -0.30 2.98
N ALA A 95 1.38 0.05 4.20
CA ALA A 95 0.37 1.07 4.45
C ALA A 95 0.78 2.43 3.88
N LYS A 96 2.03 2.84 4.11
CA LYS A 96 2.59 4.09 3.60
C LYS A 96 2.57 4.14 2.07
N LYS A 97 3.06 3.10 1.39
CA LYS A 97 3.07 3.06 -0.08
C LYS A 97 1.67 2.99 -0.66
N SER A 98 0.76 2.23 -0.05
CA SER A 98 -0.64 2.18 -0.47
C SER A 98 -1.35 3.53 -0.30
N LEU A 99 -1.01 4.31 0.74
CA LEU A 99 -1.53 5.67 0.89
C LEU A 99 -1.02 6.59 -0.24
N GLU A 100 0.24 6.44 -0.66
CA GLU A 100 0.73 7.17 -1.83
C GLU A 100 -0.02 6.74 -3.10
N VAL A 101 -0.25 5.44 -3.31
CA VAL A 101 -1.08 4.95 -4.44
C VAL A 101 -2.48 5.54 -4.39
N LEU A 102 -3.13 5.60 -3.24
CA LEU A 102 -4.46 6.18 -3.06
C LEU A 102 -4.51 7.64 -3.54
N LYS A 103 -3.54 8.47 -3.11
CA LYS A 103 -3.42 9.87 -3.57
C LYS A 103 -3.31 9.97 -5.09
N ARG A 104 -2.54 9.07 -5.72
CA ARG A 104 -2.37 9.03 -7.19
C ARG A 104 -3.63 8.54 -7.90
N ALA A 105 -4.34 7.58 -7.31
CA ALA A 105 -5.59 7.06 -7.85
C ALA A 105 -6.69 8.13 -7.87
N ILE A 106 -6.79 8.93 -6.81
CA ILE A 106 -7.71 10.09 -6.74
C ILE A 106 -7.39 11.09 -7.85
N TYR A 107 -6.13 11.52 -7.96
CA TYR A 107 -5.71 12.44 -9.03
C TYR A 107 -6.01 11.87 -10.43
N ALA A 108 -5.71 10.58 -10.66
CA ALA A 108 -5.98 9.92 -11.94
C ALA A 108 -7.48 9.82 -12.25
N SER A 109 -8.33 9.69 -11.22
CA SER A 109 -9.79 9.65 -11.38
C SER A 109 -10.39 10.99 -11.81
N GLU A 110 -9.79 12.10 -11.38
CA GLU A 110 -10.26 13.46 -11.67
C GLU A 110 -9.76 13.94 -13.04
N TYR A 111 -8.45 13.79 -13.28
CA TYR A 111 -7.78 14.42 -14.43
C TYR A 111 -7.43 13.45 -15.55
N GLY A 112 -7.60 12.15 -15.33
CA GLY A 112 -7.22 11.12 -16.29
C GLY A 112 -8.25 10.91 -17.39
N ASN A 113 -7.95 9.92 -18.21
CA ASN A 113 -8.85 9.53 -19.28
C ASN A 113 -10.21 9.05 -18.72
N GLN A 114 -11.25 9.83 -19.00
CA GLN A 114 -12.62 9.62 -18.51
C GLN A 114 -13.21 8.25 -18.90
N ASN A 115 -12.71 7.62 -19.98
CA ASN A 115 -13.11 6.27 -20.37
C ASN A 115 -12.58 5.18 -19.42
N LEU A 116 -11.64 5.52 -18.52
CA LEU A 116 -11.06 4.62 -17.52
C LEU A 116 -11.45 5.01 -16.09
N ARG A 117 -12.52 5.80 -15.93
CA ARG A 117 -12.98 6.22 -14.61
C ARG A 117 -13.29 5.02 -13.70
N SER A 118 -13.82 3.93 -14.24
CA SER A 118 -14.04 2.69 -13.48
C SER A 118 -12.74 2.02 -13.01
N ASP A 119 -11.68 2.01 -13.84
CA ASP A 119 -10.36 1.50 -13.43
C ASP A 119 -9.77 2.39 -12.31
N ALA A 120 -9.92 3.71 -12.41
CA ALA A 120 -9.44 4.65 -11.39
C ALA A 120 -10.18 4.49 -10.04
N PHE A 121 -11.50 4.30 -10.05
CA PHE A 121 -12.26 4.02 -8.83
C PHE A 121 -11.89 2.67 -8.21
N CYS A 122 -11.72 1.62 -9.03
CA CYS A 122 -11.25 0.34 -8.53
C CYS A 122 -9.87 0.47 -7.87
N ALA A 123 -8.98 1.31 -8.41
CA ALA A 123 -7.69 1.61 -7.79
C ALA A 123 -7.84 2.32 -6.44
N ILE A 124 -8.78 3.26 -6.29
CA ILE A 124 -9.06 3.95 -5.03
C ILE A 124 -9.51 2.95 -3.96
N GLU A 125 -10.48 2.09 -4.28
CA GLU A 125 -11.01 1.09 -3.34
C GLU A 125 -9.93 0.09 -2.91
N LEU A 126 -9.15 -0.43 -3.87
CA LEU A 126 -8.05 -1.35 -3.59
C LEU A 126 -6.95 -0.71 -2.75
N ALA A 127 -6.56 0.53 -3.06
CA ALA A 127 -5.54 1.25 -2.29
C ALA A 127 -6.03 1.53 -0.86
N THR A 128 -7.31 1.91 -0.70
CA THR A 128 -7.94 2.14 0.61
C THR A 128 -7.94 0.87 1.45
N ALA A 129 -8.42 -0.24 0.89
CA ALA A 129 -8.40 -1.55 1.55
C ALA A 129 -6.98 -1.98 1.90
N ALA A 130 -6.00 -1.72 1.03
CA ALA A 130 -4.60 -2.01 1.28
C ALA A 130 -4.02 -1.20 2.43
N VAL A 131 -4.35 0.10 2.57
CA VAL A 131 -3.92 0.92 3.71
C VAL A 131 -4.46 0.35 5.00
N TYR A 132 -5.79 0.20 5.12
CA TYR A 132 -6.41 -0.25 6.36
C TYR A 132 -6.01 -1.68 6.72
N GLY A 133 -6.00 -2.58 5.73
CA GLY A 133 -5.55 -3.96 5.93
C GLY A 133 -4.09 -4.03 6.42
N ALA A 134 -3.21 -3.22 5.85
CA ALA A 134 -1.82 -3.17 6.29
C ALA A 134 -1.67 -2.60 7.71
N LEU A 135 -2.41 -1.54 8.06
CA LEU A 135 -2.40 -1.00 9.43
C LEU A 135 -2.86 -2.01 10.49
N GLU A 136 -3.83 -2.87 10.19
CA GLU A 136 -4.21 -3.99 11.08
C GLU A 136 -3.06 -4.98 11.28
N ASN A 137 -2.27 -5.24 10.23
CA ASN A 137 -1.08 -6.10 10.32
C ASN A 137 0.09 -5.41 11.06
N VAL A 138 0.14 -4.08 11.13
CA VAL A 138 1.04 -3.39 12.07
C VAL A 138 0.57 -3.61 13.50
N ARG A 139 -0.73 -3.34 13.77
CA ARG A 139 -1.34 -3.37 15.09
C ARG A 139 -1.18 -4.70 15.81
N ILE A 140 -1.30 -5.82 15.09
CA ILE A 140 -1.15 -7.16 15.69
C ILE A 140 0.25 -7.41 16.27
N ASN A 141 1.28 -6.74 15.75
CA ASN A 141 2.66 -6.88 16.23
C ASN A 141 2.99 -5.96 17.42
N LEU A 142 2.25 -4.87 17.62
CA LEU A 142 2.53 -3.85 18.65
C LEU A 142 2.63 -4.41 20.08
N PRO A 143 1.73 -5.31 20.55
CA PRO A 143 1.80 -5.84 21.91
C PRO A 143 3.07 -6.64 22.22
N PHE A 144 3.81 -7.07 21.19
CA PHE A 144 5.02 -7.88 21.33
C PHE A 144 6.31 -7.05 21.36
N ILE A 145 6.23 -5.74 21.14
CA ILE A 145 7.37 -4.81 21.15
C ILE A 145 7.58 -4.26 22.57
N LYS A 146 8.78 -4.48 23.12
CA LYS A 146 9.15 -4.03 24.48
C LYS A 146 9.78 -2.64 24.54
N ASP A 147 10.33 -2.17 23.43
CA ASP A 147 10.96 -0.86 23.32
C ASP A 147 9.88 0.22 23.24
N GLU A 148 9.61 0.89 24.37
CA GLU A 148 8.52 1.86 24.50
C GLU A 148 8.67 3.06 23.57
N LYS A 149 9.91 3.55 23.38
CA LYS A 149 10.16 4.67 22.48
C LYS A 149 9.82 4.29 21.04
N TYR A 150 10.35 3.15 20.58
CA TYR A 150 10.06 2.65 19.24
C TYR A 150 8.56 2.35 19.05
N LEU A 151 7.90 1.81 20.08
CA LEU A 151 6.46 1.55 20.07
C LEU A 151 5.65 2.85 19.94
N GLY A 152 6.04 3.91 20.63
CA GLY A 152 5.46 5.26 20.49
C GLY A 152 5.59 5.78 19.07
N ASP A 153 6.82 5.82 18.54
CA ASP A 153 7.11 6.29 17.18
C ASP A 153 6.32 5.50 16.11
N LEU A 154 6.09 4.20 16.34
CA LEU A 154 5.35 3.35 15.42
C LEU A 154 3.84 3.61 15.48
N LYS A 155 3.28 3.88 16.67
CA LYS A 155 1.87 4.27 16.83
C LYS A 155 1.59 5.61 16.17
N ASP A 156 2.45 6.60 16.36
CA ASP A 156 2.30 7.92 15.75
C ASP A 156 2.25 7.82 14.21
N LYS A 157 3.11 6.99 13.62
CA LYS A 157 3.09 6.73 12.16
C LYS A 157 1.81 6.02 11.70
N VAL A 158 1.29 5.08 12.49
CA VAL A 158 0.02 4.41 12.19
C VAL A 158 -1.12 5.43 12.18
N ASP A 159 -1.16 6.32 13.18
CA ASP A 159 -2.20 7.33 13.32
C ASP A 159 -2.10 8.39 12.21
N GLU A 160 -0.88 8.80 11.83
CA GLU A 160 -0.66 9.71 10.70
C GLU A 160 -1.17 9.11 9.38
N ILE A 161 -0.82 7.85 9.08
CA ILE A 161 -1.26 7.16 7.86
C ILE A 161 -2.78 6.97 7.87
N LEU A 162 -3.36 6.58 9.02
CA LEU A 162 -4.80 6.41 9.18
C LEU A 162 -5.54 7.73 8.91
N ALA A 163 -5.11 8.82 9.55
CA ALA A 163 -5.70 10.14 9.34
C ALA A 163 -5.55 10.59 7.88
N GLY A 164 -4.40 10.32 7.26
CA GLY A 164 -4.16 10.61 5.85
C GLY A 164 -5.12 9.87 4.92
N ALA A 165 -5.41 8.59 5.18
CA ALA A 165 -6.38 7.83 4.40
C ALA A 165 -7.82 8.28 4.67
N ASP A 166 -8.19 8.49 5.94
CA ASP A 166 -9.51 8.95 6.34
C ASP A 166 -9.88 10.29 5.67
N ASN A 167 -8.94 11.25 5.63
CA ASN A 167 -9.15 12.55 5.00
C ASN A 167 -9.33 12.48 3.48
N LEU A 168 -8.90 11.39 2.83
CA LEU A 168 -9.04 11.20 1.39
C LEU A 168 -10.32 10.44 1.02
N VAL A 169 -10.83 9.60 1.93
CA VAL A 169 -11.94 8.68 1.66
C VAL A 169 -13.25 9.17 2.27
N LYS A 170 -13.21 9.99 3.32
CA LYS A 170 -14.41 10.59 3.92
C LYS A 170 -14.78 11.87 3.14
N PRO A 171 -16.00 11.94 2.56
CA PRO A 171 -16.47 13.09 1.78
C PRO A 171 -16.73 14.34 2.63
#